data_AF-A0A7J9GZV4-F1
#
_entry.id   AF-A0A7J9GZV4-F1
#
_cell.length_a   1.000
_cell.length_b   1.000
_cell.length_c   1.000
_cell.angle_alpha   90.00
_cell.angle_beta   90.00
_cell.angle_gamma   90.00
#
_symmetry.space_group_name_H-M   'P 1'
#
loop_
_entity.id
_entity.type
_entity.pdbx_description
1 polymer ?
#
loop_
_entity_poly.entity_id
_entity_poly.type
_entity_poly.pdbx_seq_one_letter_code
_entity_poly.pdbx_strand_id
1 'polypeptide(L)'
;RDKHELELDFKRFWEEFRSSNSEKEKEAALNLTIDAFCRLVKQHANVAQLVTLAFVTDIEKLKISSKTKSLDVLKVLRFFSEVTEGGFSPGSNLLTAVEILVSGPIDKQSLLDSGIFCCLIHVLNALLCPDEANQRLKINYTEEPMLAEKDSTADVGQARRLEVEGSVVHIMKALASHPLAAQSLIEDDSLMLLFQMVANGSVTVFSKYKEGLVSLHIIQLHRHAMQILALLLVNDDGSTAKYIHKHQ
;
A
#
# COMPACT_ATOMS: atom_id res chain seq x y z
N ARG A 1 -9.09 -28.59 6.59
CA ARG A 1 -10.40 -27.91 6.63
C ARG A 1 -10.39 -26.86 7.74
N ASP A 2 -9.89 -27.22 8.92
CA ASP A 2 -9.76 -26.33 10.10
C ASP A 2 -8.94 -25.04 9.89
N LYS A 3 -7.79 -25.08 9.20
CA LYS A 3 -6.94 -23.89 9.03
C LYS A 3 -7.66 -22.76 8.27
N HIS A 4 -8.32 -23.10 7.16
CA HIS A 4 -9.02 -22.12 6.33
C HIS A 4 -10.23 -21.53 7.08
N GLU A 5 -10.93 -22.34 7.88
CA GLU A 5 -12.02 -21.88 8.73
C GLU A 5 -11.52 -20.91 9.81
N LEU A 6 -10.37 -21.20 10.44
CA LEU A 6 -9.73 -20.29 11.39
C LEU A 6 -9.27 -18.98 10.75
N GLU A 7 -8.71 -19.01 9.53
CA GLU A 7 -8.35 -17.79 8.78
C GLU A 7 -9.58 -16.93 8.47
N LEU A 8 -10.70 -17.56 8.11
CA LEU A 8 -11.98 -16.86 7.89
C LEU A 8 -12.54 -16.29 9.19
N ASP A 9 -12.47 -17.03 10.30
CA ASP A 9 -12.88 -16.57 11.63
C ASP A 9 -12.03 -15.36 12.07
N PHE A 10 -10.70 -15.43 11.91
CA PHE A 10 -9.81 -14.31 12.21
C PHE A 10 -10.16 -13.07 11.37
N LYS A 11 -10.36 -13.23 10.06
CA LYS A 11 -10.81 -12.11 9.19
C LYS A 11 -12.13 -11.52 9.68
N ARG A 12 -13.12 -12.35 9.99
CA ARG A 12 -14.43 -11.91 10.47
C ARG A 12 -14.31 -11.14 11.79
N PHE A 13 -13.65 -11.70 12.80
CA PHE A 13 -13.52 -11.05 14.11
C PHE A 13 -12.69 -9.76 14.04
N TRP A 14 -11.65 -9.75 13.19
CA TRP A 14 -10.87 -8.54 12.92
C TRP A 14 -11.71 -7.43 12.30
N GLU A 15 -12.61 -7.77 11.37
CA GLU A 15 -13.55 -6.82 10.80
C GLU A 15 -14.55 -6.31 11.84
N GLU A 16 -15.14 -7.21 12.63
CA GLU A 16 -16.06 -6.86 13.72
C GLU A 16 -15.38 -5.93 14.74
N PHE A 17 -14.13 -6.19 15.12
CA PHE A 17 -13.36 -5.33 16.01
C PHE A 17 -13.22 -3.91 15.44
N ARG A 18 -12.94 -3.79 14.14
CA ARG A 18 -12.79 -2.47 13.49
C ARG A 18 -14.11 -1.74 13.26
N SER A 19 -15.20 -2.47 13.02
CA SER A 19 -16.52 -1.87 12.75
C SER A 19 -17.36 -1.62 13.99
N SER A 20 -16.94 -2.12 15.16
CA SER A 20 -17.68 -1.96 16.41
C SER A 20 -17.65 -0.50 16.89
N ASN A 21 -18.79 -0.02 17.38
CA ASN A 21 -18.94 1.37 17.86
C ASN A 21 -18.99 1.46 19.39
N SER A 22 -19.20 0.36 20.11
CA SER A 22 -19.14 0.34 21.58
C SER A 22 -17.86 -0.31 22.10
N GLU A 23 -17.37 0.18 23.24
CA GLU A 23 -16.17 -0.35 23.90
C GLU A 23 -16.34 -1.83 24.28
N LYS A 24 -17.55 -2.21 24.72
CA LYS A 24 -17.90 -3.59 25.08
C LYS A 24 -17.88 -4.54 23.87
N GLU A 25 -18.41 -4.12 22.72
CA GLU A 25 -18.36 -4.92 21.49
C GLU A 25 -16.92 -5.01 20.96
N LYS A 26 -16.15 -3.92 21.04
CA LYS A 26 -14.72 -3.93 20.69
C LYS A 26 -13.93 -4.89 21.56
N GLU A 27 -14.14 -4.88 22.88
CA GLU A 27 -13.46 -5.81 23.79
C GLU A 27 -13.83 -7.26 23.48
N ALA A 28 -15.11 -7.55 23.22
CA ALA A 28 -15.55 -8.88 22.83
C ALA A 28 -14.93 -9.34 21.50
N ALA A 29 -14.98 -8.48 20.47
CA ALA A 29 -14.41 -8.78 19.17
C ALA A 29 -12.88 -8.90 19.21
N LEU A 30 -12.21 -8.10 20.04
CA LEU A 30 -10.77 -8.22 20.28
C LEU A 30 -10.43 -9.55 20.93
N ASN A 31 -11.17 -9.96 21.96
CA ASN A 31 -10.96 -11.25 22.63
C ASN A 31 -11.17 -12.42 21.67
N LEU A 32 -12.20 -12.38 20.81
CA LEU A 32 -12.43 -13.37 19.77
C LEU A 32 -11.33 -13.37 18.70
N THR A 33 -10.86 -12.19 18.31
CA THR A 33 -9.73 -12.05 17.38
C THR A 33 -8.45 -12.63 17.98
N ILE A 34 -8.18 -12.36 19.26
CA ILE A 34 -7.02 -12.90 19.99
C ILE A 34 -7.13 -14.42 20.15
N ASP A 35 -8.31 -14.98 20.43
CA ASP A 35 -8.51 -16.43 20.50
C ASP A 35 -8.25 -17.09 19.14
N ALA A 36 -8.87 -16.57 18.07
CA ALA A 36 -8.66 -17.05 16.70
C ALA A 36 -7.18 -16.94 16.29
N PHE A 37 -6.53 -15.82 16.61
CA PHE A 37 -5.10 -15.60 16.42
C PHE A 37 -4.26 -16.64 17.17
N CYS A 38 -4.52 -16.84 18.46
CA CYS A 38 -3.78 -17.81 19.28
C CYS A 38 -3.94 -19.23 18.74
N ARG A 39 -5.14 -19.60 18.26
CA ARG A 39 -5.40 -20.90 17.64
C ARG A 39 -4.68 -21.05 16.30
N LEU A 40 -4.66 -20.01 15.47
CA LEU A 40 -3.91 -19.96 14.22
C LEU A 40 -2.41 -20.11 14.46
N VAL A 41 -1.85 -19.35 15.39
CA VAL A 41 -0.42 -19.40 15.73
C VAL A 41 -0.03 -20.77 16.28
N LYS A 42 -0.88 -21.37 17.14
CA LYS A 42 -0.68 -22.75 17.63
C LYS A 42 -0.75 -23.81 16.52
N GLN A 43 -1.47 -23.54 15.43
CA GLN A 43 -1.54 -24.42 14.26
C GLN A 43 -0.44 -24.13 13.21
N HIS A 44 0.64 -23.43 13.59
CA HIS A 44 1.76 -23.02 12.74
C HIS A 44 1.48 -21.85 11.78
N ALA A 45 0.48 -21.00 12.02
CA ALA A 45 0.41 -19.70 11.32
C ALA A 45 1.41 -18.71 11.95
N ASN A 46 2.37 -18.22 11.17
CA ASN A 46 3.26 -17.17 11.66
C ASN A 46 2.46 -15.86 11.79
N VAL A 47 2.70 -15.07 12.85
CA VAL A 47 2.14 -13.71 13.03
C VAL A 47 2.30 -12.87 11.76
N ALA A 48 3.41 -13.05 11.05
CA ALA A 48 3.67 -12.43 9.76
C ALA A 48 2.56 -12.72 8.72
N GLN A 49 2.08 -13.97 8.64
CA GLN A 49 1.03 -14.36 7.70
C GLN A 49 -0.32 -13.70 8.01
N LEU A 50 -0.64 -13.49 9.28
CA LEU A 50 -1.91 -12.87 9.66
C LEU A 50 -1.91 -11.37 9.37
N VAL A 51 -0.78 -10.70 9.60
CA VAL A 51 -0.59 -9.30 9.24
C VAL A 51 -0.65 -9.12 7.72
N THR A 52 0.04 -9.96 6.95
CA THR A 52 0.01 -9.86 5.48
C THR A 52 -1.38 -10.17 4.93
N LEU A 53 -2.08 -11.16 5.48
CA LEU A 53 -3.45 -11.51 5.09
C LEU A 53 -4.42 -10.36 5.33
N ALA A 54 -4.32 -9.70 6.49
CA ALA A 54 -5.12 -8.52 6.81
C ALA A 54 -4.83 -7.37 5.83
N PHE A 55 -3.55 -7.08 5.56
CA PHE A 55 -3.14 -6.04 4.61
C PHE A 55 -3.68 -6.28 3.21
N VAL A 56 -3.44 -7.47 2.66
CA VAL A 56 -3.87 -7.83 1.30
C VAL A 56 -5.40 -7.75 1.20
N THR A 57 -6.11 -8.31 2.18
CA THR A 57 -7.59 -8.26 2.20
C THR A 57 -8.12 -6.83 2.19
N ASP A 58 -7.51 -5.92 2.97
CA ASP A 58 -7.97 -4.53 3.05
C ASP A 58 -7.70 -3.75 1.77
N ILE A 59 -6.51 -3.92 1.18
CA ILE A 59 -6.17 -3.27 -0.09
C ILE A 59 -7.05 -3.78 -1.24
N GLU A 60 -7.31 -5.09 -1.29
CA GLU A 60 -8.23 -5.68 -2.27
C GLU A 60 -9.65 -5.13 -2.13
N LYS A 61 -10.14 -4.97 -0.90
CA LYS A 61 -11.44 -4.33 -0.64
C LYS A 61 -11.47 -2.89 -1.13
N LEU A 62 -10.42 -2.11 -0.89
CA LEU A 62 -10.33 -0.74 -1.41
C LEU A 62 -10.39 -0.74 -2.94
N LYS A 63 -9.68 -1.65 -3.60
CA LYS A 63 -9.66 -1.81 -5.06
C LYS A 63 -11.03 -2.19 -5.62
N ILE A 64 -11.70 -3.18 -5.04
CA ILE A 64 -13.03 -3.66 -5.48
C ILE A 64 -14.13 -2.63 -5.23
N SER A 65 -14.02 -1.82 -4.16
CA SER A 65 -14.97 -0.74 -3.86
C SER A 65 -14.95 0.42 -4.86
N SER A 66 -13.98 0.44 -5.79
CA SER A 66 -13.84 1.47 -6.82
C SER A 66 -14.59 1.08 -8.10
N LYS A 67 -15.14 2.08 -8.80
CA LYS A 67 -15.83 1.84 -10.08
C LYS A 67 -14.89 1.32 -11.18
N THR A 68 -13.63 1.71 -11.12
CA THR A 68 -12.59 1.38 -12.11
C THR A 68 -11.80 0.12 -11.75
N LYS A 69 -12.11 -0.56 -10.63
CA LYS A 69 -11.31 -1.66 -10.08
C LYS A 69 -9.82 -1.31 -9.90
N SER A 70 -9.54 -0.03 -9.65
CA SER A 70 -8.22 0.52 -9.39
C SER A 70 -8.21 1.25 -8.05
N LEU A 71 -7.05 1.31 -7.39
CA LEU A 71 -6.94 2.09 -6.16
C LEU A 71 -7.06 3.58 -6.44
N ASP A 72 -7.90 4.25 -5.67
CA ASP A 72 -8.07 5.70 -5.68
C ASP A 72 -7.17 6.31 -4.60
N VAL A 73 -6.44 7.37 -4.96
CA VAL A 73 -5.44 7.98 -4.08
C VAL A 73 -6.06 8.53 -2.79
N LEU A 74 -7.25 9.14 -2.87
CA LEU A 74 -7.93 9.70 -1.71
C LEU A 74 -8.40 8.58 -0.77
N LYS A 75 -8.94 7.48 -1.33
CA LYS A 75 -9.30 6.30 -0.53
C LYS A 75 -8.09 5.66 0.14
N VAL A 76 -6.96 5.54 -0.56
CA VAL A 76 -5.71 4.99 -0.01
C VAL A 76 -5.18 5.87 1.14
N LEU A 77 -5.04 7.17 0.90
CA LEU A 77 -4.56 8.11 1.92
C LEU A 77 -5.52 8.17 3.10
N ARG A 78 -6.83 8.17 2.87
CA ARG A 78 -7.83 8.09 3.93
C ARG A 78 -7.66 6.81 4.73
N PHE A 79 -7.58 5.64 4.10
CA PHE A 79 -7.41 4.37 4.80
C PHE A 79 -6.20 4.36 5.75
N PHE A 80 -5.06 4.90 5.30
CA PHE A 80 -3.85 4.94 6.11
C PHE A 80 -3.82 6.07 7.15
N SER A 81 -4.67 7.09 7.04
CA SER A 81 -4.68 8.24 7.95
C SER A 81 -5.94 8.38 8.81
N GLU A 82 -6.95 7.56 8.56
CA GLU A 82 -8.21 7.55 9.32
C GLU A 82 -7.91 7.08 10.74
N VAL A 83 -8.39 7.88 11.69
CA VAL A 83 -8.31 7.60 13.12
C VAL A 83 -9.72 7.25 13.56
N THR A 84 -9.87 6.07 14.15
CA THR A 84 -11.13 5.61 14.73
C THR A 84 -11.50 6.45 15.94
N GLU A 85 -12.77 6.41 16.36
CA GLU A 85 -13.24 7.10 17.57
C GLU A 85 -12.45 6.73 18.84
N GLY A 86 -11.82 5.55 18.86
CA GLY A 86 -10.94 5.11 19.95
C GLY A 86 -9.51 5.65 19.88
N GLY A 87 -9.18 6.53 18.93
CA GLY A 87 -7.85 7.14 18.80
C GLY A 87 -6.79 6.32 18.06
N PHE A 88 -7.14 5.14 17.54
CA PHE A 88 -6.21 4.29 16.78
C PHE A 88 -6.38 4.47 15.27
N SER A 89 -5.29 4.31 14.51
CA SER A 89 -5.32 4.28 13.04
C SER A 89 -5.01 2.86 12.52
N PRO A 90 -6.03 2.05 12.18
CA PRO A 90 -5.82 0.67 11.76
C PRO A 90 -4.94 0.54 10.52
N GLY A 91 -5.12 1.42 9.53
CA GLY A 91 -4.32 1.42 8.30
C GLY A 91 -2.85 1.75 8.59
N SER A 92 -2.57 2.84 9.31
CA SER A 92 -1.20 3.21 9.69
C SER A 92 -0.53 2.12 10.54
N ASN A 93 -1.24 1.54 11.50
CA ASN A 93 -0.73 0.43 12.32
C ASN A 93 -0.39 -0.80 11.47
N LEU A 94 -1.22 -1.11 10.48
CA LEU A 94 -0.98 -2.24 9.58
C LEU A 94 0.23 -2.00 8.67
N LEU A 95 0.39 -0.79 8.15
CA LEU A 95 1.55 -0.39 7.36
C LEU A 95 2.83 -0.49 8.20
N THR A 96 2.79 0.01 9.44
CA THR A 96 3.89 -0.08 10.42
C THR A 96 4.23 -1.54 10.75
N ALA A 97 3.22 -2.39 10.95
CA ALA A 97 3.43 -3.80 11.22
C ALA A 97 4.16 -4.50 10.06
N VAL A 98 3.75 -4.23 8.81
CA VAL A 98 4.42 -4.76 7.62
C VAL A 98 5.86 -4.24 7.52
N GLU A 99 6.10 -2.96 7.81
CA GLU A 99 7.44 -2.37 7.83
C GLU A 99 8.38 -3.04 8.85
N ILE A 100 7.88 -3.31 10.05
CA ILE A 100 8.61 -4.07 11.08
C ILE A 100 8.91 -5.48 10.59
N LEU A 101 7.94 -6.15 9.96
CA LEU A 101 8.10 -7.50 9.44
C LEU A 101 9.21 -7.57 8.39
N VAL A 102 9.17 -6.75 7.34
CA VAL A 102 10.17 -6.82 6.26
C VAL A 102 11.58 -6.39 6.67
N SER A 103 11.69 -5.62 7.77
CA SER A 103 12.96 -5.22 8.39
C SER A 103 13.53 -6.28 9.33
N GLY A 104 12.70 -7.23 9.79
CA GLY A 104 13.08 -8.30 10.70
C GLY A 104 13.68 -9.52 9.99
N PRO A 105 14.25 -10.48 10.75
CA PRO A 105 14.79 -11.74 10.24
C PRO A 105 13.66 -12.76 9.97
N ILE A 106 12.66 -12.37 9.17
CA ILE A 106 11.55 -13.23 8.79
C ILE A 106 11.73 -13.79 7.39
N ASP A 107 11.03 -14.89 7.13
CA ASP A 107 10.96 -15.45 5.79
C ASP A 107 10.17 -14.52 4.84
N LYS A 108 10.91 -13.77 4.03
CA LYS A 108 10.35 -12.87 3.02
C LYS A 108 9.61 -13.63 1.93
N GLN A 109 9.93 -14.90 1.67
CA GLN A 109 9.21 -15.69 0.68
C GLN A 109 7.74 -15.82 1.06
N SER A 110 7.46 -16.12 2.34
CA SER A 110 6.08 -16.20 2.84
C SER A 110 5.27 -14.89 2.69
N LEU A 111 5.96 -13.74 2.67
CA LEU A 111 5.32 -12.44 2.42
C LEU A 111 5.01 -12.28 0.93
N LEU A 112 5.95 -12.65 0.06
CA LEU A 112 5.76 -12.58 -1.39
C LEU A 112 4.61 -13.49 -1.84
N ASP A 113 4.57 -14.71 -1.34
CA ASP A 113 3.52 -15.70 -1.62
C ASP A 113 2.12 -15.22 -1.18
N SER A 114 2.04 -14.28 -0.24
CA SER A 114 0.77 -13.71 0.21
C SER A 114 0.20 -12.68 -0.78
N GLY A 115 0.95 -12.27 -1.81
CA GLY A 115 0.55 -11.22 -2.75
C GLY A 115 0.71 -9.80 -2.20
N ILE A 116 1.40 -9.61 -1.06
CA ILE A 116 1.56 -8.27 -0.46
C ILE A 116 2.30 -7.32 -1.38
N PHE A 117 3.25 -7.83 -2.16
CA PHE A 117 4.08 -7.00 -3.01
C PHE A 117 3.31 -6.45 -4.22
N CYS A 118 2.40 -7.24 -4.80
CA CYS A 118 1.41 -6.77 -5.77
C CYS A 118 0.57 -5.62 -5.19
N CYS A 119 0.01 -5.83 -3.99
CA CYS A 119 -0.83 -4.81 -3.33
C CYS A 119 -0.05 -3.50 -3.15
N LEU A 120 1.22 -3.58 -2.74
CA LEU A 120 2.10 -2.41 -2.59
C LEU A 120 2.39 -1.72 -3.92
N ILE A 121 2.58 -2.46 -5.03
CA ILE A 121 2.71 -1.87 -6.37
C ILE A 121 1.44 -1.10 -6.73
N HIS A 122 0.26 -1.67 -6.51
CA HIS A 122 -0.99 -0.94 -6.77
C HIS A 122 -1.14 0.31 -5.90
N VAL A 123 -0.73 0.23 -4.62
CA VAL A 123 -0.72 1.39 -3.72
C VAL A 123 0.24 2.47 -4.25
N LEU A 124 1.47 2.12 -4.61
CA LEU A 124 2.44 3.03 -5.20
C LEU A 124 1.90 3.67 -6.49
N ASN A 125 1.24 2.89 -7.35
CA ASN A 125 0.61 3.41 -8.56
C ASN A 125 -0.41 4.51 -8.25
N ALA A 126 -1.28 4.27 -7.26
CA ALA A 126 -2.27 5.26 -6.84
C ALA A 126 -1.61 6.53 -6.28
N LEU A 127 -0.50 6.39 -5.54
CA LEU A 127 0.27 7.52 -5.00
C LEU A 127 1.00 8.33 -6.09
N LEU A 128 1.36 7.68 -7.20
CA LEU A 128 2.02 8.31 -8.36
C LEU A 128 1.03 9.00 -9.32
N CYS A 129 -0.24 8.61 -9.32
CA CYS A 129 -1.26 9.27 -10.14
C CYS A 129 -1.41 10.74 -9.72
N PRO A 130 -1.18 11.71 -10.63
CA PRO A 130 -1.50 13.10 -10.36
C PRO A 130 -3.01 13.20 -10.17
N ASP A 131 -3.42 13.62 -8.99
CA ASP A 131 -4.82 13.87 -8.72
C ASP A 131 -5.30 15.05 -9.58
N GLU A 132 -6.08 14.77 -10.62
CA GLU A 132 -6.75 15.80 -11.42
C GLU A 132 -7.62 16.71 -10.51
N ALA A 133 -8.09 16.21 -9.36
CA ALA A 133 -8.84 16.99 -8.39
C ALA A 133 -7.95 18.00 -7.64
N ASN A 134 -6.69 17.68 -7.36
CA ASN A 134 -5.74 18.64 -6.77
C ASN A 134 -5.29 19.72 -7.77
N GLN A 135 -5.31 19.44 -9.08
CA GLN A 135 -5.14 20.48 -10.10
C GLN A 135 -6.38 21.38 -10.20
N ARG A 136 -7.61 20.83 -10.16
CA ARG A 136 -8.84 21.64 -10.14
C ARG A 136 -8.97 22.51 -8.90
N LEU A 137 -8.59 22.00 -7.73
CA LEU A 137 -8.56 22.80 -6.51
C LEU A 137 -7.58 23.96 -6.66
N LYS A 138 -6.36 23.74 -7.16
CA LYS A 138 -5.38 24.82 -7.39
C LYS A 138 -5.79 25.84 -8.46
N ILE A 139 -6.49 25.43 -9.52
CA ILE A 139 -6.91 26.34 -10.60
C ILE A 139 -8.00 27.31 -10.10
N ASN A 140 -8.92 26.86 -9.25
CA ASN A 140 -10.02 27.69 -8.74
C ASN A 140 -9.61 28.73 -7.67
N TYR A 141 -8.42 28.63 -7.06
CA TYR A 141 -7.92 29.64 -6.10
C TYR A 141 -7.22 30.83 -6.77
N THR A 142 -7.05 30.82 -8.09
CA THR A 142 -6.31 31.88 -8.80
C THR A 142 -7.18 33.09 -9.16
N GLU A 143 -8.50 33.02 -8.95
CA GLU A 143 -9.44 34.10 -9.27
C GLU A 143 -10.41 34.37 -8.10
N GLU A 144 -9.90 34.81 -6.93
CA GLU A 144 -10.54 35.82 -6.06
C GLU A 144 -9.73 36.04 -4.77
N PRO A 145 -9.38 37.29 -4.39
CA PRO A 145 -8.59 37.56 -3.20
C PRO A 145 -9.49 37.74 -1.97
N MET A 146 -9.68 36.68 -1.18
CA MET A 146 -10.37 36.78 0.12
C MET A 146 -9.58 36.08 1.23
N LEU A 147 -8.92 36.92 2.03
CA LEU A 147 -8.66 36.84 3.47
C LEU A 147 -8.29 35.49 4.10
N ALA A 148 -7.03 35.46 4.56
CA ALA A 148 -6.39 34.54 5.48
C ALA A 148 -7.32 33.86 6.51
N GLU A 149 -7.46 32.54 6.39
CA GLU A 149 -7.57 31.65 7.55
C GLU A 149 -7.03 30.23 7.24
N LYS A 150 -5.87 29.93 7.87
CA LYS A 150 -5.26 28.62 8.21
C LYS A 150 -4.61 27.74 7.13
N ASP A 151 -3.29 27.96 7.00
CA ASP A 151 -2.23 27.07 6.49
C ASP A 151 -2.06 25.72 7.25
N SER A 152 -2.82 25.43 8.31
CA SER A 152 -2.50 24.31 9.22
C SER A 152 -3.00 22.93 8.79
N THR A 153 -4.03 22.82 7.95
CA THR A 153 -4.64 21.52 7.59
C THR A 153 -4.04 20.90 6.33
N ALA A 154 -3.62 21.74 5.38
CA ALA A 154 -2.91 21.30 4.18
C ALA A 154 -1.54 20.69 4.52
N ASP A 155 -0.84 21.26 5.51
CA ASP A 155 0.47 20.79 5.98
C ASP A 155 0.38 19.40 6.64
N VAL A 156 -0.63 19.18 7.50
CA VAL A 156 -0.86 17.87 8.15
C VAL A 156 -1.23 16.79 7.13
N GLY A 157 -2.05 17.11 6.13
CA GLY A 157 -2.40 16.16 5.06
C GLY A 157 -1.19 15.78 4.21
N GLN A 158 -0.33 16.75 3.89
CA GLN A 158 0.91 16.51 3.16
C GLN A 158 1.91 15.68 3.97
N ALA A 159 2.07 15.95 5.27
CA ALA A 159 2.95 15.19 6.15
C ALA A 159 2.53 13.71 6.23
N ARG A 160 1.24 13.43 6.39
CA ARG A 160 0.71 12.05 6.42
C ARG A 160 0.91 11.32 5.10
N ARG A 161 0.76 12.02 3.96
CA ARG A 161 1.05 11.44 2.64
C ARG A 161 2.51 11.02 2.53
N LEU A 162 3.44 11.88 2.94
CA LEU A 162 4.87 11.60 2.91
C LEU A 162 5.24 10.41 3.79
N GLU A 163 4.61 10.27 4.96
CA GLU A 163 4.78 9.13 5.86
C GLU A 163 4.36 7.81 5.17
N VAL A 164 3.15 7.79 4.59
CA VAL A 164 2.64 6.61 3.87
C VAL A 164 3.52 6.24 2.68
N GLU A 165 3.90 7.22 1.86
CA GLU A 165 4.80 7.01 0.71
C GLU A 165 6.16 6.48 1.16
N GLY A 166 6.72 7.03 2.24
CA GLY A 166 7.99 6.59 2.83
C GLY A 166 7.96 5.13 3.25
N SER A 167 6.98 4.73 4.06
CA SER A 167 6.82 3.34 4.51
C SER A 167 6.55 2.39 3.34
N VAL A 168 5.69 2.76 2.39
CA VAL A 168 5.42 1.92 1.20
C VAL A 168 6.70 1.69 0.39
N VAL A 169 7.46 2.75 0.10
CA VAL A 169 8.73 2.63 -0.65
C VAL A 169 9.75 1.79 0.13
N HIS A 170 9.86 1.98 1.45
CA HIS A 170 10.78 1.22 2.28
C HIS A 170 10.45 -0.28 2.24
N ILE A 171 9.18 -0.63 2.45
CA ILE A 171 8.72 -2.02 2.40
C ILE A 171 9.00 -2.64 1.03
N MET A 172 8.66 -1.94 -0.04
CA MET A 172 8.86 -2.43 -1.41
C MET A 172 10.34 -2.69 -1.71
N LYS A 173 11.25 -1.81 -1.27
CA LYS A 173 12.70 -2.02 -1.43
C LYS A 173 13.20 -3.25 -0.67
N ALA A 174 12.71 -3.45 0.56
CA ALA A 174 13.06 -4.60 1.39
C ALA A 174 12.60 -5.93 0.78
N LEU A 175 11.43 -5.96 0.14
CA LEU A 175 10.89 -7.11 -0.59
C LEU A 175 11.61 -7.32 -1.93
N ALA A 176 11.87 -6.25 -2.67
CA ALA A 176 12.53 -6.29 -3.98
C ALA A 176 13.96 -6.84 -3.96
N SER A 177 14.58 -6.89 -2.79
CA SER A 177 15.90 -7.48 -2.60
C SER A 177 15.87 -9.02 -2.54
N HIS A 178 14.69 -9.64 -2.57
CA HIS A 178 14.53 -11.09 -2.54
C HIS A 178 14.55 -11.69 -3.97
N PRO A 179 15.28 -12.78 -4.24
CA PRO A 179 15.44 -13.31 -5.61
C PRO A 179 14.14 -13.66 -6.33
N LEU A 180 13.15 -14.18 -5.60
CA LEU A 180 11.85 -14.56 -6.16
C LEU A 180 10.82 -13.41 -6.21
N ALA A 181 11.19 -12.19 -5.81
CA ALA A 181 10.26 -11.06 -5.77
C ALA A 181 9.79 -10.62 -7.15
N ALA A 182 10.63 -10.73 -8.18
CA ALA A 182 10.22 -10.41 -9.55
C ALA A 182 9.22 -11.46 -10.07
N GLN A 183 9.46 -12.74 -9.76
CA GLN A 183 8.57 -13.84 -10.13
C GLN A 183 7.18 -13.71 -9.49
N SER A 184 7.08 -13.25 -8.24
CA SER A 184 5.78 -13.10 -7.57
C SER A 184 4.87 -12.03 -8.18
N LEU A 185 5.32 -11.30 -9.21
CA LEU A 185 4.60 -10.17 -9.81
C LEU A 185 4.14 -10.43 -11.25
N ILE A 186 4.42 -11.62 -11.80
CA ILE A 186 4.13 -11.92 -13.22
C ILE A 186 2.71 -12.45 -13.45
N GLU A 187 2.02 -12.91 -12.40
CA GLU A 187 0.72 -13.56 -12.52
C GLU A 187 -0.44 -12.57 -12.75
N ASP A 188 -0.29 -11.32 -12.30
CA ASP A 188 -1.35 -10.30 -12.32
C ASP A 188 -0.95 -8.97 -12.98
N ASP A 189 0.10 -9.02 -13.80
CA ASP A 189 0.68 -7.88 -14.50
C ASP A 189 1.20 -6.75 -13.59
N SER A 190 1.39 -7.00 -12.29
CA SER A 190 2.00 -6.04 -11.37
C SER A 190 3.43 -5.65 -11.80
N LEU A 191 4.20 -6.59 -12.36
CA LEU A 191 5.53 -6.30 -12.90
C LEU A 191 5.45 -5.32 -14.07
N MET A 192 4.51 -5.53 -14.99
CA MET A 192 4.23 -4.61 -16.09
C MET A 192 3.81 -3.23 -15.59
N LEU A 193 2.94 -3.17 -14.58
CA LEU A 193 2.49 -1.92 -14.00
C LEU A 193 3.66 -1.12 -13.42
N LEU A 194 4.63 -1.79 -12.78
CA LEU A 194 5.85 -1.15 -12.30
C LEU A 194 6.74 -0.60 -13.44
N PHE A 195 6.89 -1.34 -14.55
CA PHE A 195 7.56 -0.82 -15.75
C PHE A 195 6.88 0.44 -16.28
N GLN A 196 5.54 0.44 -16.35
CA GLN A 196 4.77 1.60 -16.80
C GLN A 196 4.97 2.82 -15.90
N MET A 197 5.00 2.64 -14.58
CA MET A 197 5.31 3.73 -13.64
C MET A 197 6.67 4.37 -13.93
N VAL A 198 7.70 3.55 -14.18
CA VAL A 198 9.06 4.04 -14.48
C VAL A 198 9.12 4.73 -15.83
N ALA A 199 8.53 4.13 -16.86
CA ALA A 199 8.46 4.71 -18.20
C ALA A 199 7.72 6.06 -18.19
N ASN A 200 6.53 6.11 -17.57
CA ASN A 200 5.74 7.33 -17.43
C ASN A 200 6.49 8.43 -16.67
N GLY A 201 7.21 8.04 -15.60
CA GLY A 201 8.06 8.94 -14.83
C GLY A 201 9.13 9.63 -15.69
N SER A 202 9.81 8.84 -16.54
CA SER A 202 10.90 9.32 -17.39
C SER A 202 10.45 10.18 -18.58
N VAL A 203 9.31 9.83 -19.22
CA VAL A 203 8.84 10.48 -20.45
C VAL A 203 7.86 11.61 -20.16
N THR A 204 6.77 11.30 -19.46
CA THR A 204 5.64 12.23 -19.29
C THR A 204 5.87 13.16 -18.10
N VAL A 205 6.15 12.58 -16.94
CA VAL A 205 6.16 13.33 -15.68
C VAL A 205 7.36 14.27 -15.61
N PHE A 206 8.54 13.82 -16.07
CA PHE A 206 9.71 14.69 -16.16
C PHE A 206 9.52 15.86 -17.14
N SER A 207 8.81 15.67 -18.26
CA SER A 207 8.47 16.79 -19.17
C SER A 207 7.55 17.79 -18.46
N LYS A 208 6.46 17.30 -17.86
CA LYS A 208 5.51 18.14 -17.10
C LYS A 208 6.17 18.88 -15.93
N TYR A 209 7.19 18.30 -15.29
CA TYR A 209 7.97 18.97 -14.25
C TYR A 209 8.76 20.17 -14.81
N LYS A 210 9.39 20.04 -15.99
CA LYS A 210 10.07 21.17 -16.65
C LYS A 210 9.12 22.31 -16.99
N GLU A 211 7.86 21.99 -17.25
CA GLU A 211 6.77 22.93 -17.49
C GLU A 211 6.13 23.47 -16.20
N GLY A 212 6.60 23.05 -15.02
CA GLY A 212 6.06 23.47 -13.73
C GLY A 212 4.70 22.85 -13.35
N LEU A 213 4.22 21.87 -14.12
CA LEU A 213 2.90 21.24 -13.95
C LEU A 213 2.89 20.10 -12.93
N VAL A 214 4.07 19.64 -12.50
CA VAL A 214 4.26 18.56 -11.52
C VAL A 214 5.26 19.01 -10.46
N SER A 215 5.06 18.60 -9.20
CA SER A 215 5.99 18.91 -8.11
C SER A 215 7.22 18.02 -8.13
N LEU A 216 8.33 18.51 -7.55
CA LEU A 216 9.55 17.72 -7.36
C LEU A 216 9.28 16.42 -6.56
N HIS A 217 8.35 16.47 -5.62
CA HIS A 217 7.91 15.32 -4.82
C HIS A 217 7.48 14.12 -5.68
N ILE A 218 6.65 14.34 -6.70
CA ILE A 218 6.19 13.26 -7.59
C ILE A 218 7.36 12.68 -8.41
N ILE A 219 8.31 13.53 -8.82
CA ILE A 219 9.54 13.07 -9.50
C ILE A 219 10.37 12.17 -8.58
N GLN A 220 10.48 12.52 -7.30
CA GLN A 220 11.20 11.71 -6.31
C GLN A 220 10.52 10.35 -6.12
N LEU A 221 9.18 10.30 -6.08
CA LEU A 221 8.45 9.05 -5.96
C LEU A 221 8.63 8.16 -7.21
N HIS A 222 8.62 8.72 -8.42
CA HIS A 222 8.96 7.98 -9.64
C HIS A 222 10.40 7.45 -9.65
N ARG A 223 11.35 8.22 -9.09
CA ARG A 223 12.73 7.74 -8.89
C ARG A 223 12.77 6.54 -7.94
N HIS A 224 11.94 6.53 -6.89
CA HIS A 224 11.84 5.37 -6.01
C HIS A 224 11.25 4.14 -6.73
N ALA A 225 10.23 4.31 -7.58
CA ALA A 225 9.72 3.23 -8.43
C ALA A 225 10.84 2.64 -9.32
N MET A 226 11.68 3.50 -9.92
CA MET A 226 12.84 3.07 -10.71
C MET A 226 13.85 2.28 -9.88
N GLN A 227 14.14 2.73 -8.65
CA GLN A 227 15.05 2.02 -7.75
C GLN A 227 14.50 0.64 -7.35
N ILE A 228 13.21 0.54 -7.09
CA ILE A 228 12.54 -0.74 -6.76
C ILE A 228 12.62 -1.68 -7.96
N LEU A 229 12.31 -1.20 -9.17
CA LEU A 229 12.44 -2.02 -10.39
C LEU A 229 13.89 -2.47 -10.62
N ALA A 230 14.86 -1.58 -10.43
CA ALA A 230 16.27 -1.93 -10.57
C ALA A 230 16.70 -3.01 -9.55
N LEU A 231 16.26 -2.89 -8.29
CA LEU A 231 16.49 -3.93 -7.28
C LEU A 231 15.87 -5.26 -7.69
N LEU A 232 14.65 -5.26 -8.22
CA LEU A 232 14.01 -6.49 -8.71
C LEU A 232 14.83 -7.16 -9.80
N LEU A 233 15.22 -6.40 -10.83
CA LEU A 233 15.91 -6.95 -11.98
C LEU A 233 17.34 -7.43 -11.66
N VAL A 234 18.01 -6.79 -10.69
CA VAL A 234 19.35 -7.21 -10.26
C VAL A 234 19.30 -8.50 -9.43
N ASN A 235 18.23 -8.69 -8.65
CA ASN A 235 18.06 -9.91 -7.84
C ASN A 235 17.28 -11.01 -8.59
N ASP A 236 16.66 -10.70 -9.73
CA ASP A 236 16.00 -11.70 -10.57
C ASP A 236 17.07 -12.57 -11.24
N ASP A 237 17.15 -13.84 -10.83
CA ASP A 237 18.06 -14.84 -11.41
C ASP A 237 17.61 -15.30 -12.82
N GLY A 238 17.07 -14.38 -13.63
CA GLY A 238 16.51 -14.60 -14.96
C GLY A 238 15.13 -15.23 -14.97
N SER A 239 14.45 -15.36 -13.81
CA SER A 239 13.16 -16.01 -13.69
C SER A 239 12.08 -15.31 -14.53
N THR A 240 12.18 -13.99 -14.67
CA THR A 240 11.21 -13.17 -15.41
C THR A 240 11.59 -12.89 -16.86
N ALA A 241 12.73 -13.39 -17.35
CA ALA A 241 13.23 -13.08 -18.70
C ALA A 241 12.22 -13.39 -19.82
N LYS A 242 11.52 -14.53 -19.72
CA LYS A 242 10.46 -14.91 -20.68
C LYS A 242 9.26 -13.95 -20.62
N TYR A 243 8.88 -13.54 -19.41
CA TYR A 243 7.79 -12.59 -19.22
C TYR A 243 8.15 -11.24 -19.84
N ILE A 244 9.34 -10.72 -19.57
CA ILE A 244 9.81 -9.45 -20.13
C ILE A 244 9.84 -9.52 -21.66
N HIS A 245 10.41 -10.59 -22.24
CA HIS A 245 10.49 -10.72 -23.70
C HIS A 245 9.12 -10.77 -24.38
N LYS A 246 8.11 -11.39 -23.75
CA LYS A 246 6.73 -11.41 -24.27
C LYS A 246 6.08 -10.02 -24.31
N HIS A 247 6.57 -9.11 -23.48
CA HIS A 247 5.94 -7.82 -23.20
C HIS A 247 6.79 -6.61 -23.63
N GLN A 248 7.88 -6.85 -24.37
CA GLN A 248 8.61 -5.83 -25.14
C GLN A 248 7.78 -5.36 -26.34
#